data_AF-A0AAD1L5V6-F1
#
_entry.id   AF-A0AAD1L5V6-F1
#
_cell.length_a   1.000
_cell.length_b   1.000
_cell.length_c   1.000
_cell.angle_alpha   90.00
_cell.angle_beta   90.00
_cell.angle_gamma   90.00
#
_symmetry.space_group_name_H-M   'P 1'
#
loop_
_entity.id
_entity.type
_entity.pdbx_description
1 polymer ?
#
loop_
_entity_poly.entity_id
_entity_poly.type
_entity_poly.pdbx_seq_one_letter_code
_entity_poly.pdbx_strand_id
1 'polypeptide(L)'
;MGMEQPQIASGRKKCAHYRALIKYFNARNEYLVYPLSHSERNLALRTAIDLWDDAPDTKRLFLLNLNKAWNQQKLRQSRTDKKALNTYLKNETKTRLDFMAERSGVRISDMLEMLINDHYRKTCGGE
;
A
#
# COMPACT_ATOMS: atom_id res chain seq x y z
N MET A 1 6.20 45.29 15.43
CA MET A 1 5.90 44.07 16.21
C MET A 1 5.09 43.15 15.31
N GLY A 2 5.79 42.36 14.49
CA GLY A 2 5.17 41.47 13.52
C GLY A 2 4.82 40.15 14.19
N MET A 3 3.55 39.78 14.16
CA MET A 3 3.10 38.45 14.57
C MET A 3 3.17 37.56 13.34
N GLU A 4 4.24 36.75 13.25
CA GLU A 4 4.35 35.67 12.28
C GLU A 4 3.25 34.63 12.51
N GLN A 5 2.47 34.35 11.48
CA GLN A 5 1.56 33.21 11.46
C GLN A 5 2.36 31.94 11.13
N PRO A 6 2.20 30.82 11.84
CA PRO A 6 2.90 29.59 11.51
C PRO A 6 2.28 28.94 10.25
N GLN A 7 3.11 28.81 9.22
CA GLN A 7 2.88 28.02 8.02
C GLN A 7 2.67 26.55 8.36
N ILE A 8 1.42 26.06 8.31
CA ILE A 8 1.12 24.62 8.43
C ILE A 8 1.30 23.96 7.07
N ALA A 9 2.55 23.67 6.74
CA ALA A 9 2.92 22.81 5.63
C ALA A 9 2.67 21.33 5.99
N SER A 10 1.56 20.76 5.54
CA SER A 10 1.46 19.31 5.30
C SER A 10 0.28 18.99 4.39
N GLY A 11 0.45 19.28 3.10
CA GLY A 11 -0.43 18.80 2.03
C GLY A 11 -0.32 17.28 1.90
N ARG A 12 -0.92 16.52 2.83
CA ARG A 12 -1.18 15.09 2.64
C ARG A 12 -2.03 14.96 1.38
N LYS A 13 -1.48 14.33 0.35
CA LYS A 13 -2.21 13.93 -0.86
C LYS A 13 -3.46 13.16 -0.43
N LYS A 14 -4.61 13.83 -0.36
CA LYS A 14 -5.90 13.21 -0.07
C LYS A 14 -6.16 12.24 -1.23
N CYS A 15 -6.15 10.94 -0.91
CA CYS A 15 -6.32 9.86 -1.88
C CYS A 15 -7.63 10.07 -2.66
N ALA A 16 -7.63 9.87 -3.98
CA ALA A 16 -8.76 10.17 -4.86
C ALA A 16 -10.09 9.51 -4.40
N HIS A 17 -9.99 8.36 -3.73
CA HIS A 17 -11.11 7.63 -3.14
C HIS A 17 -11.85 8.41 -2.03
N TYR A 18 -11.12 9.19 -1.21
CA TYR A 18 -11.71 10.04 -0.17
C TYR A 18 -12.54 11.18 -0.77
N ARG A 19 -12.10 11.73 -1.92
CA ARG A 19 -12.85 12.77 -2.64
C ARG A 19 -14.14 12.21 -3.24
N ALA A 20 -14.13 10.97 -3.72
CA ALA A 20 -15.31 10.31 -4.30
C ALA A 20 -16.38 9.99 -3.24
N LEU A 21 -15.98 9.47 -2.06
CA LEU A 21 -16.90 9.19 -0.95
C LEU A 21 -17.55 10.47 -0.40
N ILE A 22 -16.77 11.54 -0.20
CA ILE A 22 -17.31 12.85 0.20
C ILE A 22 -18.26 13.40 -0.87
N LYS A 23 -17.94 13.26 -2.16
CA LYS A 23 -18.80 13.74 -3.24
C LYS A 23 -20.12 12.96 -3.32
N TYR A 24 -20.08 11.65 -3.10
CA TYR A 24 -21.28 10.79 -3.06
C TYR A 24 -22.18 11.13 -1.86
N PHE A 25 -21.59 11.37 -0.69
CA PHE A 25 -22.33 11.75 0.51
C PHE A 25 -22.91 13.18 0.42
N ASN A 26 -22.12 14.13 -0.08
CA ASN A 26 -22.54 15.54 -0.25
C ASN A 26 -23.58 15.73 -1.37
N ALA A 27 -23.68 14.82 -2.33
CA ALA A 27 -24.71 14.89 -3.37
C ALA A 27 -26.11 14.51 -2.83
N ARG A 28 -26.20 13.92 -1.63
CA ARG A 28 -27.44 13.40 -1.05
C ARG A 28 -27.85 14.08 0.27
N ASN A 29 -27.02 14.98 0.81
CA ASN A 29 -27.24 15.65 2.09
C ASN A 29 -26.91 17.14 1.99
N GLU A 30 -27.84 18.00 2.41
CA GLU A 30 -27.74 19.47 2.35
C GLU A 30 -26.71 20.07 3.33
N TYR A 31 -26.14 19.25 4.23
CA TYR A 31 -25.15 19.67 5.22
C TYR A 31 -23.79 19.02 4.98
N LEU A 32 -22.84 19.87 4.62
CA LEU A 32 -21.49 19.52 4.23
C LEU A 32 -20.60 19.36 5.49
N VAL A 33 -20.57 18.15 6.07
CA VAL A 33 -19.69 17.86 7.20
C VAL A 33 -18.26 17.68 6.67
N TYR A 34 -17.40 18.67 6.91
CA TYR A 34 -15.96 18.55 6.68
C TYR A 34 -15.24 18.14 7.97
N PRO A 35 -14.98 16.85 8.21
CA PRO A 35 -14.28 16.44 9.41
C PRO A 35 -12.83 16.95 9.39
N LEU A 36 -12.45 17.70 10.42
CA LEU A 36 -11.16 18.39 10.55
C LEU A 36 -10.15 17.50 11.28
N SER A 37 -10.58 16.84 12.35
CA SER A 37 -9.73 15.95 13.14
C SER A 37 -9.66 14.52 12.56
N HIS A 38 -8.67 13.74 13.01
CA HIS A 38 -8.61 12.31 12.70
C HIS A 38 -9.78 11.54 13.31
N SER A 39 -10.19 11.93 14.53
CA SER A 39 -11.31 11.32 15.24
C SER A 39 -12.64 11.55 14.50
N GLU A 40 -12.92 12.79 14.11
CA GLU A 40 -14.11 13.13 13.31
C GLU A 40 -14.12 12.39 11.97
N ARG A 41 -12.97 12.24 11.31
CA ARG A 41 -12.87 11.50 10.05
C ARG A 41 -13.23 10.04 10.22
N ASN A 42 -12.79 9.41 11.31
CA ASN A 42 -13.14 8.02 11.61
C ASN A 42 -14.64 7.87 11.90
N LEU A 43 -15.20 8.79 12.69
CA LEU A 43 -16.63 8.80 13.00
C LEU A 43 -17.48 9.01 11.74
N ALA A 44 -17.15 10.00 10.92
CA ALA A 44 -17.85 10.29 9.67
C ALA A 44 -17.81 9.12 8.68
N LEU A 45 -16.68 8.41 8.61
CA LEU A 45 -16.58 7.20 7.77
C LEU A 45 -17.46 6.07 8.32
N ARG A 46 -17.47 5.87 9.64
CA ARG A 46 -18.30 4.84 10.29
C ARG A 46 -19.78 5.13 10.09
N THR A 47 -20.22 6.35 10.34
CA THR A 47 -21.62 6.76 10.12
C THR A 47 -22.02 6.61 8.65
N ALA A 48 -21.14 6.94 7.70
CA ALA A 48 -21.41 6.74 6.28
C ALA A 48 -21.64 5.27 5.90
N ILE A 49 -20.88 4.34 6.50
CA ILE A 49 -21.04 2.89 6.27
C ILE A 49 -22.31 2.37 6.97
N ASP A 50 -22.59 2.83 8.18
CA ASP A 50 -23.77 2.43 8.95
C ASP A 50 -25.07 2.90 8.24
N LEU A 51 -25.08 4.13 7.72
CA LEU A 51 -26.21 4.73 6.99
C LEU A 51 -26.33 4.29 5.53
N TRP A 52 -25.33 3.59 4.98
CA TRP A 52 -25.41 3.09 3.61
C TRP A 52 -26.54 2.05 3.53
N ASP A 53 -27.64 2.35 2.86
CA ASP A 53 -28.77 1.42 2.73
C ASP A 53 -28.62 0.53 1.49
N ASP A 54 -27.98 -0.63 1.67
CA ASP A 54 -27.69 -1.63 0.63
C ASP A 54 -27.57 -3.01 1.30
N ALA A 55 -27.61 -4.07 0.49
CA ALA A 55 -27.52 -5.44 0.96
C ALA A 55 -26.22 -5.67 1.76
N PRO A 56 -26.25 -6.46 2.86
CA PRO A 56 -25.08 -6.73 3.69
C PRO A 56 -23.87 -7.27 2.90
N ASP A 57 -24.12 -8.08 1.87
CA ASP A 57 -23.07 -8.67 1.03
C ASP A 57 -22.34 -7.61 0.18
N THR A 58 -23.06 -6.61 -0.33
CA THR A 58 -22.46 -5.48 -1.07
C THR A 58 -21.50 -4.71 -0.17
N LYS A 59 -21.92 -4.39 1.05
CA LYS A 59 -21.08 -3.71 2.05
C LYS A 59 -19.85 -4.55 2.40
N ARG A 60 -20.04 -5.86 2.60
CA ARG A 60 -18.95 -6.79 2.91
C ARG A 60 -17.91 -6.84 1.80
N LEU A 61 -18.37 -6.94 0.54
CA LEU A 61 -17.48 -6.96 -0.62
C LEU A 61 -16.69 -5.64 -0.74
N PHE A 62 -17.34 -4.50 -0.53
CA PHE A 62 -16.68 -3.20 -0.52
C PHE A 62 -15.57 -3.13 0.55
N LEU A 63 -15.87 -3.51 1.80
CA LEU A 63 -14.89 -3.50 2.88
C LEU A 63 -13.72 -4.45 2.63
N LEU A 64 -13.98 -5.63 2.05
CA LEU A 64 -12.93 -6.57 1.63
C LEU A 64 -12.01 -5.95 0.58
N ASN A 65 -12.57 -5.29 -0.43
CA ASN A 65 -11.80 -4.64 -1.49
C ASN A 65 -10.99 -3.45 -0.95
N LEU A 66 -11.56 -2.67 -0.03
CA LEU A 66 -10.87 -1.57 0.63
C LEU A 66 -9.65 -2.08 1.43
N ASN A 67 -9.81 -3.16 2.20
CA ASN A 67 -8.72 -3.76 2.96
C ASN A 67 -7.61 -4.28 2.03
N LYS A 68 -7.97 -4.95 0.93
CA LYS A 68 -6.99 -5.38 -0.09
C LYS A 68 -6.19 -4.19 -0.65
N ALA A 69 -6.86 -3.11 -1.03
CA ALA A 69 -6.21 -1.91 -1.56
C ALA A 69 -5.26 -1.27 -0.53
N TRP A 70 -5.68 -1.20 0.74
CA TRP A 70 -4.85 -0.68 1.82
C TRP A 70 -3.61 -1.52 2.07
N ASN A 71 -3.75 -2.85 2.14
CA ASN A 71 -2.61 -3.75 2.31
C ASN A 71 -1.63 -3.65 1.14
N GLN A 72 -2.15 -3.47 -0.08
CA GLN A 72 -1.31 -3.25 -1.26
C GLN A 72 -0.55 -1.92 -1.18
N GLN A 73 -1.18 -0.84 -0.67
CA GLN A 73 -0.51 0.43 -0.44
C GLN A 73 0.58 0.31 0.62
N LYS A 74 0.30 -0.34 1.75
CA LYS A 74 1.27 -0.58 2.82
C LYS A 74 2.49 -1.36 2.30
N LEU A 75 2.26 -2.40 1.49
CA LEU A 75 3.33 -3.17 0.85
C LEU A 75 4.18 -2.34 -0.12
N ARG A 76 3.56 -1.43 -0.89
CA ARG A 76 4.31 -0.51 -1.78
C ARG A 76 5.17 0.46 -0.97
N GLN A 77 4.64 0.98 0.13
CA GLN A 77 5.37 1.88 1.02
C GLN A 77 6.55 1.19 1.72
N SER A 78 6.47 -0.12 1.98
CA SER A 78 7.57 -0.87 2.59
C SER A 78 8.66 -1.34 1.61
N ARG A 79 8.57 -0.99 0.32
CA ARG A 79 9.48 -1.47 -0.76
C ARG A 79 10.22 -0.31 -1.44
N THR A 80 10.58 0.74 -0.71
CA THR A 80 11.19 1.96 -1.28
C THR A 80 12.58 1.72 -1.88
N ASP A 81 13.29 0.70 -1.41
CA ASP A 81 14.63 0.30 -1.81
C ASP A 81 14.65 -0.95 -2.73
N LYS A 82 13.48 -1.52 -3.04
CA LYS A 82 13.37 -2.78 -3.78
C LYS A 82 12.80 -2.55 -5.17
N LYS A 83 13.50 -3.04 -6.19
CA LYS A 83 13.01 -3.08 -7.58
C LYS A 83 12.51 -4.48 -7.91
N ALA A 84 11.33 -4.58 -8.53
CA ALA A 84 10.81 -5.86 -8.98
C ALA A 84 11.68 -6.41 -10.14
N LEU A 85 12.07 -7.67 -10.03
CA LEU A 85 12.75 -8.40 -11.10
C LEU A 85 11.72 -9.32 -11.79
N ASN A 86 11.17 -8.85 -12.90
CA ASN A 86 10.26 -9.65 -13.74
C ASN A 86 11.08 -10.30 -14.85
N THR A 87 11.46 -11.57 -14.67
CA THR A 87 12.23 -12.31 -15.66
C THR A 87 11.74 -13.76 -15.76
N TYR A 88 12.03 -14.38 -16.89
CA TYR A 88 11.79 -15.80 -17.12
C TYR A 88 13.10 -16.57 -16.98
N LEU A 89 13.04 -17.68 -16.24
CA LEU A 89 14.14 -18.63 -16.12
C LEU A 89 13.73 -19.93 -16.82
N LYS A 90 14.70 -20.66 -17.36
CA LYS A 90 14.47 -22.04 -17.79
C LYS A 90 13.95 -22.86 -16.61
N ASN A 91 13.02 -23.79 -16.86
CA ASN A 91 12.40 -24.61 -15.81
C ASN A 91 13.45 -25.27 -14.90
N GLU A 92 14.48 -25.89 -15.48
CA GLU A 92 15.55 -26.54 -14.72
C GLU A 92 16.31 -25.56 -13.82
N THR A 93 16.64 -24.36 -14.30
CA THR A 93 17.31 -23.32 -13.50
C THR A 93 16.43 -22.87 -12.33
N LYS A 94 15.12 -22.71 -12.57
CA LYS A 94 14.16 -22.35 -11.52
C LYS A 94 14.06 -23.45 -10.46
N THR A 95 13.98 -24.72 -10.86
CA THR A 95 13.96 -25.87 -9.94
C THR A 95 15.22 -25.91 -9.07
N ARG A 96 16.41 -25.66 -9.64
CA ARG A 96 17.65 -25.59 -8.86
C ARG A 96 17.62 -24.44 -7.85
N LEU A 97 17.12 -23.27 -8.26
CA LEU A 97 16.98 -22.12 -7.36
C LEU A 97 16.00 -22.38 -6.22
N ASP A 98 14.87 -23.03 -6.50
CA ASP A 98 13.89 -23.44 -5.49
C ASP A 98 14.52 -24.39 -4.47
N PHE A 99 15.19 -25.44 -4.94
CA PHE A 99 15.87 -26.40 -4.06
C PHE A 99 16.92 -25.74 -3.16
N MET A 100 17.69 -24.78 -3.70
CA MET A 100 18.66 -24.02 -2.92
C MET A 100 17.98 -23.15 -1.86
N ALA A 101 16.92 -22.42 -2.23
CA ALA A 101 16.17 -21.57 -1.30
C ALA A 101 15.56 -22.38 -0.16
N GLU A 102 14.94 -23.53 -0.47
CA GLU A 102 14.37 -24.46 0.50
C GLU A 102 15.44 -25.00 1.46
N ARG A 103 16.57 -25.50 0.93
CA ARG A 103 17.65 -26.05 1.74
C ARG A 103 18.29 -25.01 2.66
N SER A 104 18.33 -23.75 2.24
CA SER A 104 18.86 -22.63 3.03
C SER A 104 17.81 -21.98 3.93
N GLY A 105 16.54 -22.35 3.85
CA GLY A 105 15.45 -21.77 4.65
C GLY A 105 15.16 -20.30 4.34
N VAL A 106 15.51 -19.82 3.13
CA VAL A 106 15.32 -18.43 2.70
C VAL A 106 14.28 -18.32 1.59
N ARG A 107 13.76 -17.11 1.35
CA ARG A 107 12.88 -16.89 0.21
C ARG A 107 13.68 -16.99 -1.08
N ILE A 108 13.02 -17.41 -2.16
CA ILE A 108 13.63 -17.51 -3.48
C ILE A 108 14.25 -16.18 -3.97
N SER A 109 13.60 -15.05 -3.64
CA SER A 109 14.13 -13.72 -3.96
C SER A 109 15.46 -13.46 -3.26
N ASP A 110 15.57 -13.90 -2.01
CA ASP A 110 16.73 -13.65 -1.16
C ASP A 110 17.88 -14.57 -1.61
N MET A 111 17.58 -15.83 -1.96
CA MET A 111 18.55 -16.73 -2.59
C MET A 111 19.08 -16.18 -3.92
N LEU A 112 18.20 -15.66 -4.77
CA LEU A 112 18.60 -15.05 -6.03
C LEU A 112 19.50 -13.83 -5.82
N GLU A 113 19.14 -12.95 -4.88
CA GLU A 113 19.94 -11.78 -4.51
C GLU A 113 21.31 -12.18 -3.95
N MET A 114 21.38 -13.19 -3.09
CA MET A 114 22.64 -13.74 -2.57
C MET A 114 23.54 -14.24 -3.69
N LEU A 115 23.01 -15.02 -4.64
CA LEU A 115 23.79 -15.56 -5.76
C LEU A 115 24.32 -14.46 -6.68
N ILE A 116 23.49 -13.45 -6.99
CA ILE A 116 23.90 -12.31 -7.82
C ILE A 116 25.02 -11.54 -7.13
N ASN A 117 24.85 -11.22 -5.84
CA ASN A 117 25.84 -10.45 -5.09
C ASN A 117 27.14 -11.24 -4.88
N ASP A 118 27.05 -12.55 -4.64
CA ASP A 118 28.22 -13.41 -4.50
C ASP A 118 29.03 -13.53 -5.80
N HIS A 119 28.33 -13.75 -6.92
CA HIS A 119 28.97 -13.73 -8.23
C HIS A 119 29.59 -12.37 -8.52
N TYR A 120 28.87 -11.27 -8.28
CA TYR A 120 29.38 -9.91 -8.48
C TYR A 120 30.65 -9.64 -7.67
N ARG A 121 30.70 -10.03 -6.39
CA ARG A 121 31.92 -9.90 -5.58
C ARG A 121 33.09 -10.68 -6.18
N LYS A 122 32.87 -11.92 -6.61
CA LYS A 122 33.91 -12.79 -7.17
C LYS A 122 34.46 -12.30 -8.52
N THR A 123 33.61 -11.71 -9.37
CA THR A 123 33.98 -11.36 -10.75
C THR A 123 34.26 -9.87 -10.96
N CYS A 124 33.67 -9.01 -10.15
CA CYS A 124 33.69 -7.57 -10.34
C CYS A 124 34.18 -6.81 -9.10
N GLY A 125 34.10 -7.40 -7.90
CA GLY A 125 34.49 -6.79 -6.63
C GLY A 125 35.93 -7.07 -6.22
N GLY A 126 36.88 -6.94 -7.15
CA GLY A 126 38.30 -7.01 -6.85
C GLY A 126 38.79 -5.70 -6.22
N GLU A 127 38.74 -5.63 -4.89
CA GLU A 127 39.74 -4.95 -4.05
C GLU A 127 40.31 -5.96 -3.05
#